data_AF-A0AAU9K4Q9-F1
#
_entry.id   AF-A0AAU9K4Q9-F1
#
_cell.length_a   1.000
_cell.length_b   1.000
_cell.length_c   1.000
_cell.angle_alpha   90.00
_cell.angle_beta   90.00
_cell.angle_gamma   90.00
#
_symmetry.space_group_name_H-M   'P 1'
#
loop_
_entity.id
_entity.type
_entity.pdbx_description
1 polymer ?
#
loop_
_entity_poly.entity_id
_entity_poly.type
_entity_poly.pdbx_seq_one_letter_code
_entity_poly.pdbx_strand_id
1 'polypeptide(L)'
;MSSKRAKGYLVEGSTDEGNIETLTENIEQSVRRIQCCPVLSDDWLVVATEIERLSHLSALEENTNSNQAQNEEGMKMLGKSGNETLWDTKNHIETLKALVEQAKCNVLIRLIKEYKEWTRLPSAPQEVQNCVARHHREYDEIISKLNQFEFDLGLLLKRLFEHAETLQISDIPLLLEHINFILRGIIDRAASLEHLDLRQESLVFFYLYSIFKAIEQLNEEQIVHWSKEHELPRLLVIILVDFHSIYSEGCKTKLLEALGAMSDVDSFFSNDYDFADAHYKQELINLKKGMIRDLIVEHPEKRPGIRPFLDLIDKYERDIRFPKRK
;
A
#
# COMPACT_ATOMS: atom_id res chain seq x y z
N MET A 1 13.02 -24.91 5.54
CA MET A 1 14.28 -24.67 4.81
C MET A 1 14.12 -23.34 4.10
N SER A 2 14.85 -22.32 4.54
CA SER A 2 14.68 -20.93 4.14
C SER A 2 15.11 -20.75 2.69
N SER A 3 14.21 -20.31 1.81
CA SER A 3 14.56 -19.88 0.46
C SER A 3 15.57 -18.73 0.56
N LYS A 4 16.79 -18.99 0.09
CA LYS A 4 17.89 -18.01 0.05
C LYS A 4 17.57 -16.79 -0.84
N ARG A 5 16.44 -16.79 -1.57
CA ARG A 5 16.07 -15.70 -2.48
C ARG A 5 15.38 -14.51 -1.80
N ALA A 6 14.69 -14.69 -0.68
CA ALA A 6 14.04 -13.55 -0.01
C ALA A 6 15.03 -12.55 0.64
N LYS A 7 16.28 -12.96 0.87
CA LYS A 7 17.34 -12.08 1.38
C LYS A 7 18.13 -11.32 0.29
N GLY A 8 17.90 -11.63 -0.99
CA GLY A 8 18.57 -10.95 -2.11
C GLY A 8 17.99 -9.59 -2.48
N TYR A 9 16.97 -9.10 -1.77
CA TYR A 9 16.27 -7.83 -2.07
C TYR A 9 16.80 -6.63 -1.26
N LEU A 10 17.84 -6.81 -0.45
CA LEU A 10 18.75 -5.69 -0.19
C LEU A 10 19.52 -5.52 -1.49
N VAL A 11 19.16 -4.48 -2.25
CA VAL A 11 19.79 -4.09 -3.52
C VAL A 11 21.31 -4.04 -3.32
N GLU A 12 21.98 -5.17 -3.57
CA GLU A 12 23.42 -5.17 -3.81
C GLU A 12 23.58 -4.50 -5.16
N GLY A 13 24.05 -3.26 -5.13
CA GLY A 13 24.23 -2.41 -6.30
C GLY A 13 25.11 -3.10 -7.32
N SER A 14 24.48 -3.77 -8.30
CA SER A 14 25.08 -3.99 -9.60
C SER A 14 25.09 -2.64 -10.30
N THR A 15 26.25 -1.99 -10.27
CA THR A 15 26.59 -0.82 -11.08
C THR A 15 26.54 -1.20 -12.56
N ASP A 16 25.34 -1.21 -13.14
CA ASP A 16 25.12 -1.08 -14.57
C ASP A 16 24.42 0.27 -14.80
N GLU A 17 25.17 1.35 -14.59
CA GLU A 17 24.81 2.72 -14.99
C GLU A 17 24.84 2.89 -16.52
N GLY A 18 25.29 1.86 -17.25
CA GLY A 18 25.22 1.83 -18.70
C GLY A 18 23.80 1.55 -19.17
N ASN A 19 23.21 2.53 -19.86
CA ASN A 19 22.02 2.42 -20.73
C ASN A 19 20.62 2.62 -20.12
N ILE A 20 20.43 3.61 -19.23
CA ILE A 20 19.10 4.09 -18.84
C ILE A 20 18.27 4.49 -20.08
N GLU A 21 18.85 5.14 -21.10
CA GLU A 21 18.12 5.57 -22.31
C GLU A 21 17.54 4.40 -23.14
N THR A 22 18.26 3.28 -23.26
CA THR A 22 17.73 2.07 -23.94
C THR A 22 16.82 1.24 -23.02
N LEU A 23 16.89 1.43 -21.70
CA LEU A 23 15.91 0.89 -20.76
C LEU A 23 14.58 1.67 -20.84
N THR A 24 14.61 2.98 -21.09
CA THR A 24 13.45 3.86 -21.25
C THR A 24 12.64 3.56 -22.51
N GLU A 25 13.27 3.31 -23.67
CA GLU A 25 12.55 2.91 -24.90
C GLU A 25 11.74 1.61 -24.73
N ASN A 26 12.12 0.76 -23.79
CA ASN A 26 11.42 -0.49 -23.49
C ASN A 26 10.29 -0.34 -22.46
N ILE A 27 10.20 0.77 -21.71
CA ILE A 27 9.11 1.05 -20.75
C ILE A 27 7.77 1.06 -21.47
N GLU A 28 7.65 1.90 -22.49
CA GLU A 28 6.44 2.07 -23.30
C GLU A 28 5.88 0.75 -23.83
N GLN A 29 6.74 -0.10 -24.39
CA GLN A 29 6.33 -1.39 -24.93
C GLN A 29 5.80 -2.33 -23.84
N SER A 30 6.41 -2.29 -22.67
CA SER A 30 6.05 -3.18 -21.55
C SER A 30 4.76 -2.73 -20.90
N VAL A 31 4.58 -1.43 -20.71
CA VAL A 31 3.33 -0.82 -20.25
C VAL A 31 2.19 -1.20 -21.20
N ARG A 32 2.39 -1.13 -22.53
CA ARG A 32 1.36 -1.53 -23.51
C ARG A 32 0.89 -2.97 -23.35
N ARG A 33 1.79 -3.89 -22.99
CA ARG A 33 1.51 -5.32 -22.81
C ARG A 33 0.73 -5.64 -21.53
N ILE A 34 0.64 -4.70 -20.56
CA ILE A 34 -0.15 -4.90 -19.35
C ILE A 34 -1.64 -4.88 -19.71
N GLN A 35 -2.33 -5.98 -19.44
CA GLN A 35 -3.77 -6.12 -19.65
C GLN A 35 -4.39 -7.01 -18.56
N CYS A 36 -5.70 -6.88 -18.34
CA CYS A 36 -6.43 -7.79 -17.46
C CYS A 36 -6.42 -9.20 -18.10
N CYS A 37 -6.04 -10.20 -17.33
CA CYS A 37 -5.94 -11.58 -17.80
C CYS A 37 -6.10 -12.55 -16.62
N PRO A 38 -6.68 -13.75 -16.85
CA PRO A 38 -6.85 -14.73 -15.77
C PRO A 38 -5.50 -15.16 -15.18
N VAL A 39 -5.45 -15.31 -13.86
CA VAL A 39 -4.24 -15.75 -13.13
C VAL A 39 -3.75 -17.09 -13.69
N LEU A 40 -2.44 -17.20 -13.92
CA LEU A 40 -1.77 -18.38 -14.55
C LEU A 40 -2.19 -18.70 -16.01
N SER A 41 -2.86 -17.77 -16.70
CA SER A 41 -2.90 -17.82 -18.17
C SER A 41 -1.53 -17.49 -18.76
N ASP A 42 -1.31 -17.86 -20.02
CA ASP A 42 -0.04 -17.58 -20.71
C ASP A 42 0.19 -16.05 -20.81
N ASP A 43 -0.88 -15.30 -21.07
CA ASP A 43 -0.86 -13.83 -21.05
C ASP A 43 -0.52 -13.28 -19.66
N TRP A 44 -1.03 -13.89 -18.58
CA TRP A 44 -0.71 -13.49 -17.22
C TRP A 44 0.76 -13.69 -16.89
N LEU A 45 1.39 -14.77 -17.37
CA LEU A 45 2.84 -14.99 -17.18
C LEU A 45 3.67 -13.91 -17.89
N VAL A 46 3.22 -13.45 -19.07
CA VAL A 46 3.83 -12.31 -19.77
C VAL A 46 3.64 -11.04 -18.94
N VAL A 47 2.41 -10.72 -18.55
CA VAL A 47 2.11 -9.53 -17.72
C VAL A 47 2.93 -9.54 -16.44
N ALA A 48 3.03 -10.66 -15.73
CA ALA A 48 3.81 -10.77 -14.50
C ALA A 48 5.29 -10.48 -14.71
N THR A 49 5.84 -10.84 -15.87
CA THR A 49 7.23 -10.51 -16.24
C THR A 49 7.40 -9.02 -16.56
N GLU A 50 6.42 -8.40 -17.22
CA GLU A 50 6.47 -6.96 -17.48
C GLU A 50 6.31 -6.13 -16.19
N ILE A 51 5.47 -6.58 -15.26
CA ILE A 51 5.31 -5.96 -13.93
C ILE A 51 6.62 -6.03 -13.14
N GLU A 52 7.28 -7.19 -13.11
CA GLU A 52 8.58 -7.36 -12.47
C GLU A 52 9.63 -6.41 -13.05
N ARG A 53 9.69 -6.33 -14.39
CA ARG A 53 10.61 -5.43 -15.10
C ARG A 53 10.36 -3.95 -14.75
N LEU A 54 9.09 -3.52 -14.75
CA LEU A 54 8.72 -2.13 -14.45
C LEU A 54 8.94 -1.78 -12.97
N SER A 55 8.63 -2.70 -12.04
CA SER A 55 8.93 -2.52 -10.61
C SER A 55 10.42 -2.28 -10.38
N HIS A 56 11.27 -3.09 -11.02
CA HIS A 56 12.72 -2.94 -10.96
C HIS A 56 13.19 -1.60 -11.54
N LEU A 57 12.71 -1.20 -12.71
CA LEU A 57 13.03 0.10 -13.32
C LEU A 57 12.63 1.27 -12.43
N SER A 58 11.41 1.23 -11.89
CA SER A 58 10.92 2.24 -10.94
C SER A 58 11.78 2.30 -9.66
N ALA A 59 12.38 1.19 -9.23
CA ALA A 59 13.26 1.18 -8.06
C ALA A 59 14.64 1.77 -8.37
N LEU A 60 15.19 1.52 -9.56
CA LEU A 60 16.42 2.15 -10.03
C LEU A 60 16.26 3.66 -10.18
N GLU A 61 15.13 4.08 -10.73
CA GLU A 61 14.67 5.47 -10.82
C GLU A 61 14.72 6.16 -9.44
N GLU A 62 14.07 5.57 -8.42
CA GLU A 62 14.03 6.09 -7.04
C GLU A 62 15.43 6.19 -6.39
N ASN A 63 16.28 5.18 -6.58
CA ASN A 63 17.63 5.17 -6.03
C ASN A 63 18.54 6.24 -6.67
N THR A 64 18.40 6.44 -7.99
CA THR A 64 19.14 7.47 -8.73
C THR A 64 18.79 8.87 -8.18
N ASN A 65 17.51 9.09 -7.91
CA ASN A 65 16.99 10.35 -7.38
C ASN A 65 17.50 10.61 -5.96
N SER A 66 17.55 9.58 -5.12
CA SER A 66 18.08 9.67 -3.75
C SER A 66 19.57 10.02 -3.73
N ASN A 67 20.36 9.46 -4.66
CA ASN A 67 21.79 9.74 -4.76
C ASN A 67 22.07 11.16 -5.31
N GLN A 68 21.25 11.68 -6.23
CA GLN A 68 21.37 13.05 -6.73
C GLN A 68 20.96 14.09 -5.68
N ALA A 69 19.88 13.85 -4.93
CA ALA A 69 19.43 14.73 -3.86
C ALA A 69 20.43 14.85 -2.69
N GLN A 70 21.30 13.85 -2.48
CA GLN A 70 22.40 13.94 -1.51
C GLN A 70 23.60 14.76 -2.01
N ASN A 71 23.76 14.92 -3.33
CA ASN A 71 24.89 15.62 -3.94
C ASN A 71 24.61 17.10 -4.27
N GLU A 72 23.35 17.52 -4.42
CA GLU A 72 22.97 18.92 -4.67
C GLU A 72 22.10 19.52 -3.55
N GLU A 73 22.64 20.51 -2.85
CA GLU A 73 21.93 21.45 -1.96
C GLU A 73 21.15 20.87 -0.75
N GLY A 74 21.78 20.01 0.07
CA GLY A 74 21.27 19.57 1.38
C GLY A 74 21.02 20.65 2.46
N MET A 75 20.95 21.94 2.10
CA MET A 75 20.80 23.05 3.05
C MET A 75 19.79 24.15 2.66
N LYS A 76 19.13 24.07 1.50
CA LYS A 76 18.14 25.10 1.07
C LYS A 76 16.67 24.65 1.06
N MET A 77 16.38 23.37 1.24
CA MET A 77 15.01 22.80 1.07
C MET A 77 14.35 22.34 2.38
N LEU A 78 14.74 22.87 3.53
CA LEU A 78 14.09 22.59 4.83
C LEU A 78 12.74 23.32 5.02
N GLY A 79 12.18 23.92 3.96
CA GLY A 79 10.94 24.71 4.05
C GLY A 79 10.05 24.72 2.80
N LYS A 80 10.28 23.82 1.83
CA LYS A 80 9.43 23.69 0.64
C LYS A 80 9.08 22.23 0.37
N SER A 81 8.26 21.66 1.24
CA SER A 81 7.44 20.48 0.91
C SER A 81 6.27 20.93 0.02
N GLY A 82 6.58 21.55 -1.11
CA GLY A 82 5.58 22.08 -2.04
C GLY A 82 5.21 21.00 -3.03
N ASN A 83 3.90 20.74 -3.16
CA ASN A 83 3.18 20.14 -4.29
C ASN A 83 3.98 20.02 -5.61
N GLU A 84 4.97 19.14 -5.67
CA GLU A 84 5.58 18.74 -6.94
C GLU A 84 4.67 17.66 -7.52
N THR A 85 4.09 17.98 -8.68
CA THR A 85 3.24 17.05 -9.40
C THR A 85 4.09 15.91 -9.97
N LEU A 86 3.46 14.78 -10.31
CA LEU A 86 4.13 13.73 -11.08
C LEU A 86 4.83 14.28 -12.35
N TRP A 87 4.35 15.39 -12.91
CA TRP A 87 4.89 15.99 -14.12
C TRP A 87 6.05 16.95 -13.86
N ASP A 88 6.02 17.63 -12.70
CA ASP A 88 7.01 18.62 -12.29
C ASP A 88 8.23 18.00 -11.61
N THR A 89 8.14 16.72 -11.22
CA THR A 89 9.26 16.00 -10.65
C THR A 89 10.35 15.89 -11.73
N LYS A 90 11.43 16.68 -11.56
CA LYS A 90 12.58 16.75 -12.48
C LYS A 90 13.41 15.47 -12.54
N ASN A 91 13.06 14.52 -11.67
CA ASN A 91 13.81 13.31 -11.41
C ASN A 91 13.25 12.15 -12.25
N HIS A 92 14.09 11.15 -12.51
CA HIS A 92 13.75 9.99 -13.35
C HIS A 92 12.57 9.22 -12.76
N ILE A 93 11.34 9.43 -13.27
CA ILE A 93 10.11 8.72 -12.89
C ILE A 93 9.31 8.29 -14.14
N GLU A 94 10.04 8.02 -15.22
CA GLU A 94 9.48 7.71 -16.54
C GLU A 94 8.61 6.46 -16.51
N THR A 95 8.94 5.50 -15.65
CA THR A 95 8.12 4.30 -15.45
C THR A 95 6.73 4.64 -14.92
N LEU A 96 6.63 5.49 -13.90
CA LEU A 96 5.35 5.87 -13.30
C LEU A 96 4.53 6.75 -14.25
N LYS A 97 5.19 7.69 -14.95
CA LYS A 97 4.56 8.54 -15.97
C LYS A 97 3.95 7.68 -17.08
N ALA A 98 4.71 6.75 -17.67
CA ALA A 98 4.21 5.89 -18.73
C ALA A 98 2.99 5.05 -18.29
N LEU A 99 2.99 4.52 -17.05
CA LEU A 99 1.84 3.81 -16.48
C LEU A 99 0.59 4.70 -16.37
N VAL A 100 0.76 5.95 -15.96
CA VAL A 100 -0.31 6.95 -15.82
C VAL A 100 -0.82 7.39 -17.19
N GLU A 101 0.07 7.77 -18.12
CA GLU A 101 -0.28 8.21 -19.48
C GLU A 101 -1.05 7.16 -20.27
N GLN A 102 -0.70 5.88 -20.10
CA GLN A 102 -1.39 4.76 -20.76
C GLN A 102 -2.57 4.20 -19.96
N ALA A 103 -3.05 4.93 -18.94
CA ALA A 103 -4.19 4.56 -18.09
C ALA A 103 -4.10 3.16 -17.47
N LYS A 104 -2.88 2.72 -17.11
CA LYS A 104 -2.65 1.37 -16.56
C LYS A 104 -2.91 1.25 -15.07
N CYS A 105 -3.01 2.36 -14.33
CA CYS A 105 -3.28 2.32 -12.89
C CYS A 105 -4.50 1.45 -12.54
N ASN A 106 -5.63 1.66 -13.23
CA ASN A 106 -6.85 0.89 -13.01
C ASN A 106 -6.72 -0.58 -13.41
N VAL A 107 -5.88 -0.89 -14.40
CA VAL A 107 -5.56 -2.27 -14.78
C VAL A 107 -4.75 -2.95 -13.68
N LEU A 108 -3.79 -2.25 -13.08
CA LEU A 108 -3.00 -2.78 -11.96
C LEU A 108 -3.88 -3.08 -10.74
N ILE A 109 -4.80 -2.17 -10.39
CA ILE A 109 -5.76 -2.38 -9.29
C ILE A 109 -6.61 -3.63 -9.54
N ARG A 110 -7.12 -3.82 -10.77
CA ARG A 110 -7.90 -5.02 -11.14
C ARG A 110 -7.06 -6.29 -11.03
N LEU A 111 -5.85 -6.28 -11.58
CA LEU A 111 -4.95 -7.42 -11.56
C LEU A 111 -4.59 -7.88 -10.14
N ILE A 112 -4.29 -6.95 -9.23
CA ILE A 112 -3.97 -7.32 -7.84
C ILE A 112 -5.19 -7.81 -7.07
N LYS A 113 -6.36 -7.21 -7.31
CA LYS A 113 -7.62 -7.65 -6.72
C LYS A 113 -7.97 -9.07 -7.18
N GLU A 114 -7.98 -9.31 -8.50
CA GLU A 114 -8.24 -10.64 -9.08
C GLU A 114 -7.24 -11.68 -8.59
N TYR A 115 -5.95 -11.33 -8.49
CA TYR A 115 -4.94 -12.19 -7.91
C TYR A 115 -5.25 -12.55 -6.45
N LYS A 116 -5.57 -11.57 -5.60
CA LYS A 116 -5.85 -11.85 -4.18
C LYS A 116 -7.17 -12.61 -3.99
N GLU A 117 -8.18 -12.35 -4.82
CA GLU A 117 -9.40 -13.17 -4.86
C GLU A 117 -9.09 -14.61 -5.27
N TRP A 118 -8.30 -14.79 -6.33
CA TRP A 118 -7.85 -16.09 -6.81
C TRP A 118 -7.07 -16.86 -5.73
N THR A 119 -6.17 -16.22 -4.98
CA THR A 119 -5.41 -16.91 -3.91
C THR A 119 -6.29 -17.52 -2.82
N ARG A 120 -7.53 -17.04 -2.66
CA ARG A 120 -8.49 -17.57 -1.68
C ARG A 120 -9.41 -18.64 -2.25
N LEU A 121 -9.36 -18.91 -3.56
CA LEU A 121 -10.17 -19.96 -4.17
C LEU A 121 -9.66 -21.36 -3.77
N PRO A 122 -10.55 -22.30 -3.42
CA PRO A 122 -10.15 -23.69 -3.17
C PRO A 122 -9.48 -24.37 -4.38
N SER A 123 -9.72 -23.86 -5.59
CA SER A 123 -9.14 -24.38 -6.84
C SER A 123 -7.70 -23.91 -7.09
N ALA A 124 -7.23 -22.86 -6.41
CA ALA A 124 -5.93 -22.27 -6.70
C ALA A 124 -4.75 -23.27 -6.65
N PRO A 125 -4.66 -24.20 -5.67
CA PRO A 125 -3.60 -25.21 -5.67
C PRO A 125 -3.63 -26.12 -6.91
N GLN A 126 -4.83 -26.50 -7.37
CA GLN A 126 -4.99 -27.33 -8.56
C GLN A 126 -4.63 -26.56 -9.83
N GLU A 127 -4.96 -25.27 -9.90
CA GLU A 127 -4.60 -24.41 -11.04
C GLU A 127 -3.09 -24.20 -11.14
N VAL A 128 -2.39 -24.09 -10.01
CA VAL A 128 -0.91 -24.09 -9.97
C VAL A 128 -0.35 -25.41 -10.52
N GLN A 129 -0.88 -26.55 -10.09
CA GLN A 129 -0.45 -27.87 -10.59
C GLN A 129 -0.68 -28.01 -12.11
N ASN A 130 -1.80 -27.49 -12.60
CA ASN A 130 -2.10 -27.47 -14.04
C ASN A 130 -1.11 -26.59 -14.81
N CYS A 131 -0.73 -25.44 -14.25
CA CYS A 131 0.28 -24.54 -14.84
C CYS A 131 1.67 -25.20 -14.88
N VAL A 132 2.08 -25.85 -13.78
CA VAL A 132 3.31 -26.65 -13.69
C VAL A 132 3.38 -27.70 -14.80
N ALA A 133 2.29 -28.47 -14.99
CA ALA A 133 2.21 -29.48 -16.02
C ALA A 133 2.25 -28.88 -17.44
N ARG A 134 1.54 -27.76 -17.67
CA ARG A 134 1.45 -27.09 -18.98
C ARG A 134 2.78 -26.51 -19.45
N HIS A 135 3.56 -25.91 -18.54
CA HIS A 135 4.80 -25.22 -18.89
C HIS A 135 6.07 -26.02 -18.56
N HIS A 136 5.94 -27.24 -18.03
CA HIS A 136 7.06 -28.09 -17.63
C HIS A 136 8.03 -27.39 -16.67
N ARG A 137 7.48 -26.72 -15.65
CA ARG A 137 8.24 -25.96 -14.63
C ARG A 137 8.15 -26.65 -13.27
N GLU A 138 9.03 -26.30 -12.34
CA GLU A 138 8.88 -26.79 -10.97
C GLU A 138 7.80 -26.01 -10.21
N TYR A 139 7.12 -26.67 -9.27
CA TYR A 139 6.07 -26.04 -8.45
C TYR A 139 6.58 -24.79 -7.73
N ASP A 140 7.78 -24.88 -7.15
CA ASP A 140 8.41 -23.78 -6.42
C ASP A 140 8.74 -22.59 -7.32
N GLU A 141 9.01 -22.81 -8.61
CA GLU A 141 9.23 -21.72 -9.58
C GLU A 141 7.94 -20.93 -9.83
N ILE A 142 6.80 -21.62 -9.99
CA ILE A 142 5.49 -20.97 -10.19
C ILE A 142 5.06 -20.21 -8.94
N ILE A 143 5.22 -20.80 -7.75
CA ILE A 143 4.93 -20.13 -6.48
C ILE A 143 5.82 -18.89 -6.31
N SER A 144 7.11 -19.00 -6.65
CA SER A 144 8.02 -17.85 -6.62
C SER A 144 7.55 -16.73 -7.56
N LYS A 145 7.09 -17.07 -8.77
CA LYS A 145 6.57 -16.07 -9.73
C LYS A 145 5.29 -15.39 -9.22
N LEU A 146 4.38 -16.13 -8.59
CA LEU A 146 3.17 -15.58 -7.98
C LEU A 146 3.50 -14.60 -6.84
N ASN A 147 4.43 -14.99 -5.97
CA ASN A 147 4.90 -14.12 -4.88
C ASN A 147 5.57 -12.86 -5.40
N GLN A 148 6.42 -12.99 -6.43
CA GLN A 148 7.09 -11.87 -7.06
C GLN A 148 6.10 -10.89 -7.70
N PHE A 149 5.10 -11.43 -8.40
CA PHE A 149 4.02 -10.64 -8.99
C PHE A 149 3.29 -9.77 -7.95
N GLU A 150 2.88 -10.37 -6.82
CA GLU A 150 2.18 -9.62 -5.76
C GLU A 150 3.04 -8.48 -5.21
N PHE A 151 4.32 -8.76 -4.98
CA PHE A 151 5.27 -7.81 -4.44
C PHE A 151 5.49 -6.63 -5.39
N ASP A 152 5.85 -6.93 -6.65
CA ASP A 152 6.19 -5.91 -7.64
C ASP A 152 5.00 -5.04 -8.02
N LEU A 153 3.84 -5.66 -8.22
CA LEU A 153 2.61 -4.91 -8.50
C LEU A 153 2.25 -4.03 -7.30
N GLY A 154 2.32 -4.58 -6.09
CA GLY A 154 2.04 -3.84 -4.86
C GLY A 154 2.96 -2.64 -4.65
N LEU A 155 4.24 -2.79 -4.96
CA LEU A 155 5.24 -1.72 -4.88
C LEU A 155 4.98 -0.63 -5.93
N LEU A 156 4.68 -1.01 -7.18
CA LEU A 156 4.28 -0.05 -8.21
C LEU A 156 3.06 0.76 -7.80
N LEU A 157 2.00 0.12 -7.31
CA LEU A 157 0.81 0.82 -6.81
C LEU A 157 1.13 1.75 -5.64
N LYS A 158 1.98 1.30 -4.70
CA LYS A 158 2.40 2.13 -3.56
C LYS A 158 3.04 3.43 -4.04
N ARG A 159 4.01 3.34 -4.97
CA ARG A 159 4.69 4.52 -5.54
C ARG A 159 3.74 5.39 -6.36
N LEU A 160 2.90 4.78 -7.20
CA LEU A 160 1.89 5.49 -7.97
C LEU A 160 0.98 6.35 -7.09
N PHE A 161 0.54 5.82 -5.95
CA PHE A 161 -0.33 6.52 -5.01
C PHE A 161 0.38 7.50 -4.07
N GLU A 162 1.70 7.67 -4.16
CA GLU A 162 2.37 8.80 -3.52
C GLU A 162 2.06 10.13 -4.25
N HIS A 163 1.56 10.04 -5.49
CA HIS A 163 1.16 11.18 -6.32
C HIS A 163 -0.36 11.33 -6.36
N ALA A 164 -0.87 12.51 -5.99
CA ALA A 164 -2.30 12.78 -5.92
C ALA A 164 -2.98 12.73 -7.30
N GLU A 165 -2.27 13.09 -8.38
CA GLU A 165 -2.83 13.03 -9.74
C GLU A 165 -3.17 11.60 -10.15
N THR A 166 -2.35 10.63 -9.72
CA THR A 166 -2.62 9.22 -9.99
C THR A 166 -3.91 8.79 -9.29
N LEU A 167 -4.12 9.22 -8.04
CA LEU A 167 -5.34 8.93 -7.30
C LEU A 167 -6.58 9.57 -7.95
N GLN A 168 -6.47 10.78 -8.50
CA GLN A 168 -7.57 11.47 -9.18
C GLN A 168 -8.10 10.73 -10.41
N ILE A 169 -7.24 10.01 -11.13
CA ILE A 169 -7.64 9.21 -12.31
C ILE A 169 -7.88 7.74 -11.99
N SER A 170 -7.66 7.33 -10.74
CA SER A 170 -7.81 5.95 -10.31
C SER A 170 -9.26 5.62 -9.96
N ASP A 171 -9.61 4.35 -10.12
CA ASP A 171 -10.87 3.76 -9.66
C ASP A 171 -10.81 3.55 -8.14
N ILE A 172 -11.01 4.64 -7.39
CA ILE A 172 -10.99 4.65 -5.93
C ILE A 172 -12.01 3.66 -5.32
N PRO A 173 -13.26 3.54 -5.82
CA PRO A 173 -14.19 2.51 -5.35
C PRO A 173 -13.58 1.10 -5.38
N LEU A 174 -13.03 0.70 -6.52
CA LEU A 174 -12.42 -0.61 -6.68
C LEU A 174 -11.21 -0.82 -5.75
N LEU A 175 -10.41 0.24 -5.54
CA LEU A 175 -9.30 0.21 -4.60
C LEU A 175 -9.77 0.04 -3.16
N LEU A 176 -10.83 0.75 -2.73
CA LEU A 176 -11.42 0.60 -1.39
C LEU A 176 -12.04 -0.78 -1.19
N GLU A 177 -12.68 -1.35 -2.21
CA GLU A 177 -13.17 -2.73 -2.20
C GLU A 177 -12.03 -3.73 -1.99
N HIS A 178 -10.92 -3.58 -2.74
CA HIS A 178 -9.72 -4.40 -2.58
C HIS A 178 -9.14 -4.26 -1.17
N ILE A 179 -8.98 -3.04 -0.67
CA ILE A 179 -8.50 -2.79 0.69
C ILE A 179 -9.40 -3.50 1.72
N ASN A 180 -10.72 -3.33 1.64
CA ASN A 180 -11.67 -4.01 2.52
C ASN A 180 -11.52 -5.54 2.44
N PHE A 181 -11.37 -6.12 1.25
CA PHE A 181 -11.16 -7.55 1.04
C PHE A 181 -9.87 -8.04 1.73
N ILE A 182 -8.80 -7.27 1.69
CA ILE A 182 -7.53 -7.58 2.37
C ILE A 182 -7.68 -7.47 3.89
N LEU A 183 -8.21 -6.36 4.41
CA LEU A 183 -8.39 -6.15 5.85
C LEU A 183 -9.25 -7.24 6.50
N ARG A 184 -10.35 -7.64 5.83
CA ARG A 184 -11.19 -8.75 6.30
C ARG A 184 -10.44 -10.08 6.29
N GLY A 185 -9.62 -10.34 5.27
CA GLY A 185 -8.80 -11.55 5.23
C GLY A 185 -7.74 -11.65 6.33
N ILE A 186 -7.22 -10.51 6.82
CA ILE A 186 -6.34 -10.47 7.99
C ILE A 186 -7.11 -10.90 9.24
N ILE A 187 -8.29 -10.32 9.46
CA ILE A 187 -9.15 -10.61 10.61
C ILE A 187 -9.59 -12.09 10.60
N ASP A 188 -9.98 -12.60 9.44
CA ASP A 188 -10.39 -14.00 9.24
C ASP A 188 -9.22 -14.99 9.28
N ARG A 189 -7.97 -14.50 9.46
CA ARG A 189 -6.73 -15.31 9.46
C ARG A 189 -6.54 -16.12 8.17
N ALA A 190 -7.08 -15.63 7.06
CA ALA A 190 -6.89 -16.19 5.74
C ALA A 190 -5.59 -15.71 5.06
N ALA A 191 -4.90 -14.73 5.66
CA ALA A 191 -3.66 -14.16 5.16
C ALA A 191 -2.42 -15.02 5.48
N SER A 192 -1.46 -15.01 4.56
CA SER A 192 -0.11 -15.51 4.83
C SER A 192 0.66 -14.50 5.70
N LEU A 193 1.36 -15.01 6.72
CA LEU A 193 2.22 -14.19 7.59
C LEU A 193 3.66 -14.06 7.06
N GLU A 194 4.00 -14.74 5.96
CA GLU A 194 5.33 -14.68 5.38
C GLU A 194 5.57 -13.37 4.62
N HIS A 195 6.65 -12.67 4.99
CA HIS A 195 7.06 -11.42 4.35
C HIS A 195 5.95 -10.36 4.33
N LEU A 196 5.17 -10.26 5.41
CA LEU A 196 3.99 -9.42 5.53
C LEU A 196 4.22 -7.97 5.07
N ASP A 197 5.39 -7.39 5.38
CA ASP A 197 5.75 -6.00 5.02
C ASP A 197 5.75 -5.74 3.51
N LEU A 198 5.92 -6.80 2.71
CA LEU A 198 6.02 -6.76 1.25
C LEU A 198 4.72 -7.20 0.55
N ARG A 199 3.67 -7.51 1.33
CA ARG A 199 2.40 -8.05 0.83
C ARG A 199 1.28 -7.03 0.93
N GLN A 200 0.18 -7.32 0.25
CA GLN A 200 -1.01 -6.46 0.27
C GLN A 200 -1.51 -6.19 1.70
N GLU A 201 -1.36 -7.17 2.60
CA GLU A 201 -1.74 -7.08 4.01
C GLU A 201 -1.04 -5.97 4.80
N SER A 202 0.11 -5.48 4.33
CA SER A 202 0.76 -4.27 4.85
C SER A 202 0.59 -3.07 3.93
N LEU A 203 0.66 -3.29 2.61
CA LEU A 203 0.65 -2.22 1.62
C LEU A 203 -0.67 -1.43 1.60
N VAL A 204 -1.80 -2.06 1.96
CA VAL A 204 -3.10 -1.37 2.05
C VAL A 204 -3.10 -0.19 3.03
N PHE A 205 -2.25 -0.20 4.07
CA PHE A 205 -2.12 0.95 4.97
C PHE A 205 -1.51 2.17 4.26
N PHE A 206 -0.56 1.93 3.36
CA PHE A 206 0.03 2.97 2.54
C PHE A 206 -0.99 3.53 1.56
N TYR A 207 -1.79 2.67 0.92
CA TYR A 207 -2.84 3.10 -0.01
C TYR A 207 -3.88 3.96 0.70
N LEU A 208 -4.37 3.52 1.87
CA LEU A 208 -5.32 4.29 2.67
C LEU A 208 -4.75 5.62 3.12
N TYR A 209 -3.52 5.62 3.64
CA TYR A 209 -2.86 6.87 4.03
C TYR A 209 -2.77 7.84 2.85
N SER A 210 -2.36 7.38 1.67
CA SER A 210 -2.29 8.19 0.46
C SER A 210 -3.64 8.78 0.04
N ILE A 211 -4.71 7.96 0.02
CA ILE A 211 -6.06 8.41 -0.30
C ILE A 211 -6.52 9.51 0.65
N PHE A 212 -6.40 9.28 1.97
CA PHE A 212 -6.90 10.20 2.98
C PHE A 212 -6.03 11.46 3.13
N LYS A 213 -4.73 11.35 2.87
CA LYS A 213 -3.85 12.52 2.80
C LYS A 213 -4.20 13.44 1.62
N ALA A 214 -4.64 12.88 0.50
CA ALA A 214 -5.00 13.62 -0.70
C ALA A 214 -6.51 13.93 -0.79
N ILE A 215 -7.30 13.64 0.25
CA ILE A 215 -8.77 13.59 0.16
C ILE A 215 -9.42 14.90 -0.28
N GLU A 216 -8.86 16.04 0.12
CA GLU A 216 -9.34 17.38 -0.28
C GLU A 216 -9.21 17.62 -1.80
N GLN A 217 -8.26 16.96 -2.45
CA GLN A 217 -8.04 17.03 -3.91
C GLN A 217 -8.85 15.97 -4.67
N LEU A 218 -9.57 15.12 -3.95
CA LEU A 218 -10.41 14.05 -4.44
C LEU A 218 -11.88 14.37 -4.13
N ASN A 219 -12.77 13.38 -4.24
CA ASN A 219 -14.16 13.51 -3.84
C ASN A 219 -14.34 13.05 -2.38
N GLU A 220 -14.07 13.95 -1.42
CA GLU A 220 -14.13 13.65 0.02
C GLU A 220 -15.45 12.99 0.44
N GLU A 221 -16.59 13.58 0.08
CA GLU A 221 -17.91 13.11 0.50
C GLU A 221 -18.14 11.66 0.07
N GLN A 222 -17.80 11.35 -1.18
CA GLN A 222 -17.99 10.02 -1.76
C GLN A 222 -17.01 8.99 -1.17
N ILE A 223 -15.74 9.37 -0.97
CA ILE A 223 -14.72 8.51 -0.36
C ILE A 223 -15.08 8.19 1.09
N VAL A 224 -15.52 9.18 1.86
CA VAL A 224 -15.98 9.00 3.24
C VAL A 224 -17.21 8.10 3.27
N HIS A 225 -18.16 8.29 2.35
CA HIS A 225 -19.34 7.44 2.24
C HIS A 225 -18.95 5.96 2.03
N TRP A 226 -18.16 5.65 1.01
CA TRP A 226 -17.70 4.28 0.74
C TRP A 226 -16.88 3.70 1.89
N SER A 227 -16.04 4.52 2.52
CA SER A 227 -15.22 4.08 3.66
C SER A 227 -16.06 3.70 4.87
N LYS A 228 -17.20 4.39 5.08
CA LYS A 228 -18.20 4.02 6.10
C LYS A 228 -18.96 2.76 5.70
N GLU A 229 -19.39 2.63 4.44
CA GLU A 229 -20.08 1.43 3.95
C GLU A 229 -19.24 0.16 4.09
N HIS A 230 -17.92 0.25 3.84
CA HIS A 230 -16.98 -0.85 4.03
C HIS A 230 -16.43 -0.98 5.46
N GLU A 231 -16.86 -0.11 6.39
CA GLU A 231 -16.40 -0.07 7.78
C GLU A 231 -14.87 0.07 7.94
N LEU A 232 -14.19 0.72 6.98
CA LEU A 232 -12.72 0.75 6.93
C LEU A 232 -12.08 1.28 8.22
N PRO A 233 -12.53 2.40 8.82
CA PRO A 233 -11.94 2.86 10.08
C PRO A 233 -12.04 1.83 11.21
N ARG A 234 -13.15 1.08 11.27
CA ARG A 234 -13.36 0.04 12.29
C ARG A 234 -12.44 -1.15 12.07
N LEU A 235 -12.32 -1.62 10.82
CA LEU A 235 -11.42 -2.71 10.48
C LEU A 235 -9.96 -2.37 10.83
N LEU A 236 -9.52 -1.13 10.57
CA LEU A 236 -8.16 -0.68 10.93
C LEU A 236 -7.94 -0.61 12.43
N VAL A 237 -8.94 -0.19 13.21
CA VAL A 237 -8.87 -0.22 14.68
C VAL A 237 -8.74 -1.66 15.18
N ILE A 238 -9.54 -2.59 14.65
CA ILE A 238 -9.45 -4.02 15.01
C ILE A 238 -8.04 -4.55 14.72
N ILE A 239 -7.51 -4.26 13.53
CA ILE A 239 -6.17 -4.68 13.12
C ILE A 239 -5.08 -4.07 14.00
N LEU A 240 -5.20 -2.79 14.35
CA LEU A 240 -4.26 -2.12 15.26
C LEU A 240 -4.31 -2.76 16.66
N VAL A 241 -5.50 -3.07 17.18
CA VAL A 241 -5.64 -3.63 18.52
C VAL A 241 -5.15 -5.08 18.55
N ASP A 242 -5.71 -5.93 17.71
CA ASP A 242 -5.54 -7.39 17.82
C ASP A 242 -4.34 -7.92 17.05
N PHE A 243 -3.90 -7.21 16.01
CA PHE A 243 -2.92 -7.70 15.04
C PHE A 243 -1.68 -6.81 14.89
N HIS A 244 -1.52 -5.71 15.63
CA HIS A 244 -0.31 -4.87 15.48
C HIS A 244 1.00 -5.65 15.69
N SER A 245 1.00 -6.69 16.53
CA SER A 245 2.21 -7.45 16.88
C SER A 245 2.88 -8.16 15.70
N ILE A 246 2.13 -8.50 14.64
CA ILE A 246 2.68 -9.16 13.44
C ILE A 246 3.33 -8.18 12.44
N TYR A 247 3.13 -6.88 12.63
CA TYR A 247 3.65 -5.85 11.73
C TYR A 247 4.98 -5.27 12.20
N SER A 248 5.84 -4.90 11.24
CA SER A 248 7.01 -4.07 11.50
C SER A 248 6.63 -2.68 12.03
N GLU A 249 7.59 -1.97 12.62
CA GLU A 249 7.38 -0.59 13.10
C GLU A 249 7.00 0.37 11.97
N GLY A 250 7.58 0.22 10.79
CA GLY A 250 7.22 1.00 9.61
C GLY A 250 5.74 0.80 9.22
N CYS A 251 5.27 -0.45 9.24
CA CYS A 251 3.87 -0.77 8.96
C CYS A 251 2.92 -0.26 10.06
N LYS A 252 3.28 -0.42 11.34
CA LYS A 252 2.52 0.14 12.47
C LYS A 252 2.40 1.66 12.38
N THR A 253 3.50 2.34 12.06
CA THR A 253 3.53 3.78 11.85
C THR A 253 2.56 4.18 10.74
N LYS A 254 2.62 3.49 9.60
CA LYS A 254 1.76 3.80 8.47
C LYS A 254 0.27 3.54 8.75
N LEU A 255 -0.05 2.48 9.49
CA LEU A 255 -1.40 2.20 9.97
C LEU A 255 -1.93 3.34 10.87
N LEU A 256 -1.09 3.83 11.80
CA LEU A 256 -1.42 4.96 12.66
C LEU A 256 -1.58 6.27 11.88
N GLU A 257 -0.74 6.52 10.89
CA GLU A 257 -0.86 7.69 10.00
C GLU A 257 -2.13 7.61 9.14
N ALA A 258 -2.52 6.43 8.65
CA ALA A 258 -3.78 6.24 7.92
C ALA A 258 -5.00 6.53 8.81
N LEU A 259 -5.01 6.00 10.04
CA LEU A 259 -6.04 6.31 11.04
C LEU A 259 -6.04 7.79 11.42
N GLY A 260 -4.87 8.42 11.50
CA GLY A 260 -4.69 9.85 11.70
C GLY A 260 -5.34 10.66 10.58
N ALA A 261 -4.99 10.36 9.32
CA ALA A 261 -5.56 11.03 8.15
C ALA A 261 -7.08 10.86 8.07
N MET A 262 -7.62 9.68 8.37
CA MET A 262 -9.08 9.48 8.45
C MET A 262 -9.73 10.28 9.59
N SER A 263 -9.07 10.39 10.73
CA SER A 263 -9.59 11.11 11.91
C SER A 263 -9.56 12.63 11.74
N ASP A 264 -8.77 13.14 10.79
CA ASP A 264 -8.69 14.56 10.45
C ASP A 264 -9.84 15.01 9.53
N VAL A 265 -10.60 14.07 8.97
CA VAL A 265 -11.71 14.36 8.05
C VAL A 265 -13.02 14.51 8.82
N ASP A 266 -13.47 15.76 8.97
CA ASP A 266 -14.69 16.13 9.70
C ASP A 266 -15.94 15.39 9.21
N SER A 267 -16.03 15.11 7.90
CA SER A 267 -17.13 14.39 7.27
C SER A 267 -17.36 12.98 7.84
N PHE A 268 -16.37 12.37 8.50
CA PHE A 268 -16.63 11.13 9.24
C PHE A 268 -17.60 11.35 10.40
N PHE A 269 -17.44 12.43 11.16
CA PHE A 269 -18.13 12.63 12.44
C PHE A 269 -19.49 13.33 12.33
N SER A 270 -19.89 13.75 11.13
CA SER A 270 -21.17 14.44 10.87
C SER A 270 -22.43 13.64 11.24
N ASN A 271 -22.35 12.29 11.29
CA ASN A 271 -23.47 11.39 11.59
C ASN A 271 -23.19 10.47 12.80
N ASP A 272 -22.47 10.96 13.81
CA ASP A 272 -22.07 10.18 14.99
C ASP A 272 -21.35 8.86 14.66
N TYR A 273 -20.67 8.81 13.51
CA TYR A 273 -19.90 7.63 13.12
C TYR A 273 -18.72 7.45 14.09
N ASP A 274 -18.54 6.22 14.53
CA ASP A 274 -17.52 5.87 15.50
C ASP A 274 -16.58 4.81 14.93
N PHE A 275 -15.28 5.05 15.10
CA PHE A 275 -14.22 4.19 14.58
C PHE A 275 -14.06 2.93 15.44
N ALA A 276 -14.57 2.93 16.67
CA ALA A 276 -14.38 1.82 17.62
C ALA A 276 -15.65 1.59 18.44
N ASP A 277 -15.91 0.33 18.81
CA ASP A 277 -16.90 0.00 19.82
C ASP A 277 -16.32 0.18 21.24
N ALA A 278 -17.15 -0.07 22.27
CA ALA A 278 -16.73 0.12 23.66
C ALA A 278 -15.50 -0.73 24.06
N HIS A 279 -15.36 -1.93 23.50
CA HIS A 279 -14.23 -2.81 23.80
C HIS A 279 -12.94 -2.26 23.17
N TYR A 280 -12.97 -1.97 21.86
CA TYR A 280 -11.79 -1.47 21.15
C TYR A 280 -11.38 -0.07 21.63
N LYS A 281 -12.32 0.79 22.06
CA LYS A 281 -11.99 2.07 22.69
C LYS A 281 -11.10 1.91 23.92
N GLN A 282 -11.41 0.93 24.78
CA GLN A 282 -10.63 0.69 26.00
C GLN A 282 -9.23 0.17 25.67
N GLU A 283 -9.11 -0.71 24.68
CA GLU A 283 -7.81 -1.24 24.26
C GLU A 283 -6.95 -0.20 23.53
N LEU A 284 -7.55 0.70 22.75
CA LEU A 284 -6.83 1.84 22.15
C LEU A 284 -6.20 2.75 23.21
N ILE A 285 -6.88 2.98 24.33
CA ILE A 285 -6.33 3.76 25.45
C ILE A 285 -5.13 3.05 26.08
N ASN A 286 -5.15 1.72 26.16
CA ASN A 286 -4.02 0.92 26.64
C ASN A 286 -2.84 1.00 25.65
N LEU A 287 -3.11 0.81 24.35
CA LEU A 287 -2.10 0.93 23.30
C LEU A 287 -1.48 2.32 23.23
N LYS A 288 -2.27 3.38 23.44
CA LYS A 288 -1.77 4.76 23.52
C LYS A 288 -0.70 4.92 24.60
N LYS A 289 -0.84 4.24 25.74
CA LYS A 289 0.09 4.33 26.88
C LYS A 289 1.31 3.41 26.75
N GLY A 290 1.25 2.42 25.86
CA GLY A 290 2.34 1.51 25.54
C GLY A 290 2.88 1.75 24.14
N MET A 291 2.55 0.83 23.22
CA MET A 291 3.12 0.75 21.86
C MET A 291 3.14 2.09 21.11
N ILE A 292 2.03 2.85 21.10
CA ILE A 292 1.95 4.10 20.31
C ILE A 292 2.87 5.18 20.90
N ARG A 293 2.94 5.26 22.24
CA ARG A 293 3.86 6.20 22.91
C ARG A 293 5.29 5.87 22.58
N ASP A 294 5.66 4.60 22.67
CA ASP A 294 7.04 4.16 22.45
C ASP A 294 7.46 4.46 20.99
N LEU A 295 6.58 4.18 20.03
CA LEU A 295 6.79 4.51 18.61
C LEU A 295 6.93 6.02 18.36
N ILE A 296 6.14 6.87 19.01
CA ILE A 296 6.24 8.34 18.88
C ILE A 296 7.52 8.89 19.53
N VAL A 297 8.00 8.25 20.60
CA VAL A 297 9.26 8.65 21.25
C VAL A 297 10.45 8.32 20.34
N GLU A 298 10.39 7.19 19.65
CA GLU A 298 11.42 6.77 18.69
C GLU A 298 11.38 7.59 17.39
N HIS A 299 10.18 7.92 16.91
CA HIS A 299 9.95 8.65 15.66
C HIS A 299 9.10 9.93 15.89
N PRO A 300 9.65 10.95 16.58
CA PRO A 300 8.90 12.15 16.95
C PRO A 300 8.39 12.94 15.73
N GLU A 301 9.06 12.84 14.59
CA GLU A 301 8.69 13.47 13.32
C GLU A 301 7.39 12.91 12.72
N LYS A 302 6.96 11.71 13.13
CA LYS A 302 5.71 11.07 12.66
C LYS A 302 4.49 11.50 13.45
N ARG A 303 4.70 12.04 14.66
CA ARG A 303 3.63 12.48 15.56
C ARG A 303 2.59 13.40 14.92
N PRO A 304 2.94 14.39 14.07
CA PRO A 304 1.95 15.27 13.45
C PRO A 304 0.89 14.50 12.65
N GLY A 305 1.29 13.48 11.88
CA GLY A 305 0.36 12.68 11.07
C GLY A 305 -0.52 11.74 11.90
N ILE A 306 -0.07 11.36 13.10
CA ILE A 306 -0.81 10.45 14.01
C ILE A 306 -1.72 11.25 14.97
N ARG A 307 -1.44 12.54 15.17
CA ARG A 307 -2.10 13.38 16.18
C ARG A 307 -3.63 13.38 16.10
N PRO A 308 -4.30 13.51 14.94
CA PRO A 308 -5.76 13.51 14.90
C PRO A 308 -6.37 12.24 15.50
N PHE A 309 -5.73 11.08 15.29
CA PHE A 309 -6.16 9.83 15.91
C PHE A 309 -5.87 9.77 17.42
N LEU A 310 -4.78 10.36 17.90
CA LEU A 310 -4.52 10.49 19.35
C LEU A 310 -5.57 11.33 20.05
N ASP A 311 -6.03 12.40 19.39
CA ASP A 311 -7.07 13.30 19.88
C ASP A 311 -8.43 12.59 19.92
N LEU A 312 -8.70 11.70 18.95
CA LEU A 312 -9.85 10.78 18.97
C LEU A 312 -9.76 9.78 20.14
N ILE A 313 -8.60 9.19 20.41
CA ILE A 313 -8.41 8.31 21.58
C ILE A 313 -8.61 9.08 22.89
N ASP A 314 -8.16 10.34 22.97
CA ASP A 314 -8.42 11.20 24.15
C ASP A 314 -9.90 11.53 24.33
N LYS A 315 -10.66 11.65 23.23
CA LYS A 315 -12.11 11.74 23.29
C LYS A 315 -12.71 10.46 23.88
N TYR A 316 -12.28 9.28 23.44
CA TYR A 316 -12.73 8.01 24.01
C TYR A 316 -12.42 7.86 25.50
N GLU A 317 -11.20 8.23 25.94
CA GLU A 317 -10.84 8.17 27.36
C GLU A 317 -11.72 9.10 28.21
N ARG A 318 -12.04 10.29 27.70
CA ARG A 318 -12.97 11.22 28.36
C ARG A 318 -14.39 10.66 28.43
N ASP A 319 -14.91 10.12 27.33
CA ASP A 319 -16.26 9.58 27.27
C ASP A 319 -16.45 8.36 28.20
N ILE A 320 -15.41 7.52 28.35
CA ILE A 320 -15.42 6.38 29.27
C ILE A 320 -15.34 6.83 30.74
N ARG A 321 -14.48 7.82 31.05
CA ARG A 321 -14.31 8.33 32.42
C ARG A 321 -15.50 9.15 32.91
N PHE A 322 -16.13 9.90 32.01
CA PHE A 322 -17.24 10.80 32.31
C PHE A 322 -18.43 10.48 31.40
N PRO A 323 -19.09 9.32 31.60
CA PRO A 323 -20.24 8.95 30.78
C PRO A 323 -21.32 10.02 30.93
N LYS A 324 -21.76 10.58 29.79
CA LYS A 324 -22.88 11.54 29.77
C LYS A 324 -24.08 10.88 30.46
N ARG A 325 -24.56 11.49 31.55
CA ARG A 325 -25.79 11.03 32.23
C ARG A 325 -26.92 11.08 31.20
N LYS A 326 -27.50 9.92 30.90
CA LYS A 326 -28.66 9.79 30.02
C LYS A 326 -29.91 10.36 30.68
#